data_AF-A0A5M7C4J8-F1
#
_entry.id   AF-A0A5M7C4J8-F1
#
_cell.length_a   1.000
_cell.length_b   1.000
_cell.length_c   1.000
_cell.angle_alpha   90.00
_cell.angle_beta   90.00
_cell.angle_gamma   90.00
#
_symmetry.space_group_name_H-M   'P 1'
#
loop_
_entity.id
_entity.type
_entity.pdbx_description
1 polymer ?
#
loop_
_entity_poly.entity_id
_entity_poly.type
_entity_poly.pdbx_seq_one_letter_code
_entity_poly.pdbx_strand_id
1 'polypeptide(L)'
;MSALPNDPPGGSERGRDFTERLALLLSQYREFGEPEQDDVVAAGSSGNVRSLGRARKVSVSMPEELTAAVQRRVGRGAFSQYVTDAVSRQLELDLLAELSGLLDAEHGPVPEEFLAEARAAWPDVE
;
A
#
# COMPACT_ATOMS: atom_id res chain seq x y z
N MET A 1 24.11 32.40 3.59
CA MET A 1 22.86 32.82 2.94
C MET A 1 23.11 32.86 1.44
N SER A 2 22.83 31.77 0.73
CA SER A 2 22.80 31.75 -0.73
C SER A 2 21.44 31.23 -1.15
N ALA A 3 20.68 32.11 -1.81
CA ALA A 3 19.36 31.81 -2.34
C ALA A 3 19.48 30.85 -3.54
N LEU A 4 18.66 29.81 -3.56
CA LEU A 4 18.43 28.98 -4.74
C LEU A 4 17.73 29.84 -5.81
N PRO A 5 18.20 29.83 -7.08
CA PRO A 5 17.55 30.58 -8.15
C PRO A 5 16.43 29.75 -8.80
N ASN A 6 15.34 30.45 -9.15
CA ASN A 6 14.12 29.99 -9.83
C ASN A 6 13.10 29.19 -9.00
N ASP A 7 12.29 29.91 -8.22
CA ASP A 7 10.89 29.52 -8.04
C ASP A 7 10.10 29.98 -9.29
N PRO A 8 9.46 29.08 -10.06
CA PRO A 8 8.52 29.49 -11.09
C PRO A 8 7.29 30.16 -10.44
N PRO A 9 6.79 31.30 -10.96
CA PRO A 9 5.58 31.94 -10.44
C PRO A 9 4.38 31.05 -10.79
N GLY A 10 4.01 30.17 -9.87
CA GLY A 10 2.98 29.13 -10.04
C GLY A 10 3.28 27.81 -9.32
N GLY A 11 4.50 27.64 -8.77
CA GLY A 11 4.91 26.40 -8.10
C GLY A 11 4.29 26.15 -6.72
N SER A 12 3.77 27.18 -6.05
CA SER A 12 3.26 27.03 -4.68
C SER A 12 1.88 26.39 -4.60
N GLU A 13 0.98 26.64 -5.55
CA GLU A 13 -0.33 25.98 -5.60
C GLU A 13 -0.18 24.54 -6.11
N ARG A 14 0.59 24.34 -7.20
CA ARG A 14 0.90 22.99 -7.71
C ARG A 14 1.61 22.12 -6.67
N GLY A 15 2.60 22.69 -5.97
CA GLY A 15 3.31 21.99 -4.90
C GLY A 15 2.42 21.67 -3.69
N ARG A 16 1.47 22.56 -3.34
CA ARG A 16 0.49 22.29 -2.27
C ARG A 16 -0.44 21.13 -2.64
N ASP A 17 -1.02 21.15 -3.84
CA ASP A 17 -1.90 20.08 -4.33
C ASP A 17 -1.19 18.72 -4.33
N PHE A 18 0.07 18.69 -4.74
CA PHE A 18 0.93 17.51 -4.67
C PHE A 18 1.13 17.04 -3.22
N THR A 19 1.50 17.94 -2.30
CA THR A 19 1.73 17.56 -0.89
C THR A 19 0.47 17.07 -0.19
N GLU A 20 -0.68 17.66 -0.48
CA GLU A 20 -1.97 17.22 0.08
C GLU A 20 -2.34 15.83 -0.43
N ARG A 21 -2.19 15.60 -1.74
CA ARG A 21 -2.47 14.31 -2.37
C ARG A 21 -1.49 13.22 -1.92
N LEU A 22 -0.21 13.56 -1.77
CA LEU A 22 0.83 12.68 -1.23
C LEU A 22 0.52 12.31 0.23
N ALA A 23 0.17 13.29 1.07
CA ALA A 23 -0.20 13.05 2.46
C ALA A 23 -1.43 12.14 2.58
N LEU A 24 -2.43 12.33 1.70
CA LEU A 24 -3.61 11.48 1.65
C LEU A 24 -3.24 10.02 1.31
N LEU A 25 -2.47 9.78 0.25
CA LEU A 25 -2.08 8.43 -0.17
C LEU A 25 -1.22 7.73 0.89
N LEU A 26 -0.24 8.43 1.47
CA LEU A 26 0.60 7.89 2.54
C LEU A 26 -0.21 7.58 3.82
N SER A 27 -1.25 8.37 4.12
CA SER A 27 -2.14 8.09 5.25
C SER A 27 -2.94 6.80 5.04
N GLN A 28 -3.46 6.58 3.83
CA GLN A 28 -4.21 5.38 3.49
C GLN A 28 -3.31 4.14 3.51
N TYR A 29 -2.08 4.25 3.01
CA TYR A 29 -1.10 3.18 3.12
C TYR A 29 -0.77 2.81 4.57
N ARG A 30 -0.55 3.81 5.45
CA ARG A 30 -0.21 3.58 6.86
C ARG A 30 -1.33 2.85 7.62
N GLU A 31 -2.58 3.07 7.26
CA GLU A 31 -3.73 2.39 7.86
C GLU A 31 -3.69 0.85 7.64
N PHE A 32 -3.03 0.39 6.57
CA PHE A 32 -2.77 -1.04 6.35
C PHE A 32 -1.48 -1.55 7.04
N GLY A 33 -0.63 -0.63 7.51
CA GLY A 33 0.73 -0.90 8.02
C GLY A 33 0.86 -1.08 9.54
N GLU A 34 -0.01 -0.45 10.34
CA GLU A 34 0.10 -0.44 11.80
C GLU A 34 -0.63 -1.64 12.45
N PRO A 35 0.03 -2.41 13.35
CA PRO A 35 -0.68 -3.23 14.32
C PRO A 35 -1.24 -2.31 15.42
N GLU A 36 -2.55 -2.25 15.58
CA GLU A 36 -3.11 -1.72 16.84
C GLU A 36 -2.52 -2.52 18.00
N GLN A 37 -1.81 -1.82 18.88
CA GLN A 37 -1.17 -2.35 20.08
C GLN A 37 -2.23 -2.65 21.14
N ASP A 38 -3.11 -3.61 20.91
CA ASP A 38 -4.03 -4.14 21.93
C ASP A 38 -4.36 -5.60 21.60
N ASP A 39 -3.40 -6.50 21.81
CA ASP A 39 -3.65 -7.90 22.22
C ASP A 39 -2.32 -8.62 22.54
N VAL A 40 -1.72 -8.27 23.67
CA VAL A 40 -0.70 -9.12 24.31
C VAL A 40 -1.38 -9.97 25.37
N VAL A 41 -2.21 -10.95 24.97
CA VAL A 41 -2.48 -12.19 25.72
C VAL A 41 -3.36 -13.16 24.92
N ALA A 42 -2.75 -14.17 24.28
CA ALA A 42 -3.18 -15.58 24.31
C ALA A 42 -2.37 -16.41 23.30
N ALA A 43 -1.61 -17.37 23.83
CA ALA A 43 -0.97 -18.40 23.05
C ALA A 43 -2.02 -19.39 22.51
N GLY A 44 -2.09 -19.56 21.18
CA GLY A 44 -2.81 -20.68 20.56
C GLY A 44 -3.36 -20.43 19.15
N SER A 45 -2.66 -20.98 18.14
CA SER A 45 -3.14 -21.36 16.81
C SER A 45 -3.38 -20.26 15.74
N SER A 46 -2.44 -20.24 14.78
CA SER A 46 -2.55 -19.88 13.36
C SER A 46 -3.30 -18.62 12.94
N GLY A 47 -2.51 -17.61 12.55
CA GLY A 47 -2.87 -16.64 11.51
C GLY A 47 -3.83 -15.54 11.95
N ASN A 48 -3.53 -14.85 13.05
CA ASN A 48 -4.26 -13.66 13.44
C ASN A 48 -3.81 -12.48 12.57
N VAL A 49 -4.54 -12.20 11.49
CA VAL A 49 -4.35 -10.99 10.69
C VAL A 49 -4.95 -9.81 11.47
N ARG A 50 -4.18 -8.72 11.49
CA ARG A 50 -4.52 -7.37 11.97
C ARG A 50 -6.03 -7.12 11.91
N SER A 51 -6.64 -6.84 13.07
CA SER A 51 -8.08 -6.58 13.18
C SER A 51 -8.45 -5.32 12.41
N LEU A 52 -8.84 -5.48 11.14
CA LEU A 52 -9.42 -4.42 10.30
C LEU A 52 -10.85 -4.12 10.76
N GLY A 53 -11.01 -3.67 12.00
CA GLY A 53 -12.30 -3.31 12.59
C GLY A 53 -13.41 -4.37 12.48
N ARG A 54 -14.66 -3.92 12.64
CA ARG A 54 -15.84 -4.80 12.52
C ARG A 54 -16.11 -5.11 11.04
N ALA A 55 -16.07 -6.40 10.68
CA ALA A 55 -16.45 -6.86 9.35
C ALA A 55 -17.92 -6.52 9.03
N ARG A 56 -18.15 -5.88 7.87
CA ARG A 56 -19.48 -5.69 7.27
C ARG A 56 -19.71 -6.71 6.18
N LYS A 57 -20.86 -7.40 6.20
CA LYS A 57 -21.23 -8.31 5.11
C LYS A 57 -21.53 -7.50 3.84
N VAL A 58 -20.79 -7.81 2.77
CA VAL A 58 -20.98 -7.28 1.42
C VAL A 58 -21.24 -8.48 0.49
N SER A 59 -22.16 -8.34 -0.47
CA SER A 59 -22.47 -9.39 -1.44
C SER A 59 -21.94 -9.01 -2.81
N VAL A 60 -21.16 -9.89 -3.43
CA VAL A 60 -20.59 -9.72 -4.77
C VAL A 60 -20.77 -11.02 -5.56
N SER A 61 -20.96 -10.90 -6.87
CA SER A 61 -21.00 -12.06 -7.77
C SER A 61 -19.59 -12.36 -8.27
N MET A 62 -19.22 -13.64 -8.32
CA MET A 62 -17.91 -14.11 -8.77
C MET A 62 -18.07 -15.30 -9.73
N PRO A 63 -17.13 -15.50 -10.68
CA PRO A 63 -17.13 -16.70 -11.51
C PRO A 63 -17.11 -17.97 -10.66
N GLU A 64 -17.95 -18.95 -11.01
CA GLU A 64 -18.08 -20.21 -10.26
C GLU A 64 -16.72 -20.91 -10.12
N GLU A 65 -15.98 -21.03 -11.23
CA GLU A 65 -14.65 -21.64 -11.26
C GLU A 65 -13.65 -20.96 -10.32
N LEU A 66 -13.74 -19.64 -10.18
CA LEU A 66 -12.87 -18.89 -9.27
C LEU A 66 -13.21 -19.19 -7.82
N THR A 67 -14.51 -19.20 -7.47
CA THR A 67 -14.94 -19.52 -6.10
C THR A 67 -14.56 -20.95 -5.72
N ALA A 68 -14.72 -21.91 -6.64
CA ALA A 68 -14.28 -23.29 -6.46
C ALA A 68 -12.75 -23.40 -6.30
N ALA A 69 -11.97 -22.68 -7.10
CA ALA A 69 -10.51 -22.66 -6.99
C ALA A 69 -10.04 -22.13 -5.63
N VAL A 70 -10.62 -21.03 -5.15
CA VAL A 70 -10.30 -20.47 -3.83
C VAL A 70 -10.67 -21.46 -2.73
N GLN A 71 -11.88 -22.03 -2.75
CA GLN A 71 -12.31 -23.02 -1.75
C GLN A 71 -11.40 -24.24 -1.70
N ARG A 72 -10.94 -24.75 -2.85
CA ARG A 72 -9.96 -25.84 -2.91
C ARG A 72 -8.61 -25.44 -2.31
N ARG A 73 -8.19 -24.19 -2.47
CA ARG A 73 -6.91 -23.68 -1.95
C ARG A 73 -6.91 -23.50 -0.44
N VAL A 74 -7.98 -22.92 0.12
CA VAL A 74 -7.99 -22.47 1.52
C VAL A 74 -8.78 -23.38 2.45
N GLY A 75 -9.60 -24.29 1.91
CA GLY A 75 -10.45 -25.17 2.69
C GLY A 75 -11.70 -24.48 3.25
N ARG A 76 -12.38 -25.17 4.17
CA ARG A 76 -13.65 -24.70 4.75
C ARG A 76 -13.40 -23.56 5.75
N GLY A 77 -14.23 -22.53 5.69
CA GLY A 77 -14.22 -21.43 6.66
C GLY A 77 -13.21 -20.31 6.38
N ALA A 78 -12.20 -20.53 5.52
CA ALA A 78 -11.16 -19.55 5.23
C ALA A 78 -11.44 -18.69 3.98
N PHE A 79 -12.59 -18.87 3.31
CA PHE A 79 -12.89 -18.14 2.07
C PHE A 79 -12.94 -16.61 2.29
N SER A 80 -13.65 -16.16 3.33
CA SER A 80 -13.77 -14.73 3.63
C SER A 80 -12.42 -14.10 3.96
N GLN A 81 -11.59 -14.79 4.78
CA GLN A 81 -10.26 -14.32 5.12
C GLN A 81 -9.39 -14.19 3.87
N TYR A 82 -9.39 -15.20 3.00
CA TYR A 82 -8.63 -15.15 1.75
C TYR A 82 -9.03 -13.96 0.86
N VAL A 83 -10.34 -13.69 0.75
CA VAL A 83 -10.84 -12.55 -0.02
C VAL A 83 -10.43 -11.23 0.63
N THR A 84 -10.55 -11.11 1.96
CA THR A 84 -10.10 -9.92 2.69
C THR A 84 -8.62 -9.67 2.44
N ASP A 85 -7.76 -10.67 2.64
CA ASP A 85 -6.31 -10.54 2.45
C ASP A 85 -5.96 -10.16 1.00
N ALA A 86 -6.61 -10.80 0.03
CA ALA A 86 -6.38 -10.52 -1.39
C ALA A 86 -6.81 -9.10 -1.79
N VAL A 87 -7.97 -8.64 -1.30
CA VAL A 87 -8.47 -7.29 -1.59
C VAL A 87 -7.63 -6.23 -0.89
N SER A 88 -7.26 -6.45 0.38
CA SER A 88 -6.36 -5.56 1.11
C SER A 88 -5.01 -5.43 0.40
N ARG A 89 -4.42 -6.55 -0.03
CA ARG A 89 -3.16 -6.52 -0.76
C ARG A 89 -3.28 -5.81 -2.11
N GLN A 90 -4.39 -6.02 -2.84
CA GLN A 90 -4.61 -5.33 -4.11
C GLN A 90 -4.76 -3.82 -3.89
N LEU A 91 -5.53 -3.40 -2.90
CA LEU A 91 -5.71 -1.98 -2.60
C LEU A 91 -4.39 -1.30 -2.21
N GLU A 92 -3.54 -1.98 -1.43
CA GLU A 92 -2.19 -1.49 -1.12
C GLU A 92 -1.34 -1.28 -2.38
N LEU A 93 -1.37 -2.24 -3.33
CA LEU A 93 -0.66 -2.14 -4.59
C LEU A 93 -1.21 -1.00 -5.47
N ASP A 94 -2.52 -0.82 -5.50
CA ASP A 94 -3.18 0.26 -6.26
C ASP A 94 -2.74 1.63 -5.70
N LEU A 95 -2.75 1.80 -4.37
CA LEU A 95 -2.29 3.02 -3.71
C LEU A 95 -0.80 3.28 -3.96
N LEU A 96 0.03 2.24 -3.96
CA LEU A 96 1.45 2.36 -4.28
C LEU A 96 1.67 2.80 -5.73
N ALA A 97 0.88 2.27 -6.67
CA ALA A 97 0.94 2.66 -8.07
C ALA A 97 0.50 4.13 -8.26
N GLU A 98 -0.55 4.57 -7.57
CA GLU A 98 -0.99 5.97 -7.57
C GLU A 98 0.09 6.91 -7.01
N LEU A 99 0.71 6.52 -5.90
CA LEU A 99 1.80 7.27 -5.30
C LEU A 99 3.01 7.37 -6.25
N SER A 100 3.42 6.25 -6.85
CA SER A 100 4.52 6.23 -7.81
C SER A 100 4.24 7.16 -8.99
N GLY A 101 3.04 7.08 -9.57
CA GLY A 101 2.66 7.94 -10.69
C GLY A 101 2.64 9.43 -10.33
N LEU A 102 2.26 9.77 -9.10
CA LEU A 102 2.32 11.14 -8.59
C LEU A 102 3.76 11.64 -8.44
N LEU A 103 4.67 10.80 -7.94
CA LEU A 103 6.10 11.14 -7.84
C LEU A 103 6.75 11.30 -9.22
N ASP A 104 6.48 10.38 -10.14
CA ASP A 104 6.99 10.43 -11.51
C ASP A 104 6.49 11.67 -12.25
N ALA A 105 5.23 12.08 -12.03
CA ALA A 105 4.67 13.27 -12.66
C ALA A 105 5.31 14.58 -12.16
N GLU A 106 5.68 14.64 -10.88
CA GLU A 106 6.26 15.84 -10.27
C GLU A 106 7.78 15.92 -10.48
N HIS A 107 8.49 14.80 -10.36
CA HIS A 107 9.95 14.77 -10.34
C HIS A 107 10.58 14.14 -11.58
N GLY A 108 9.80 13.46 -12.41
CA GLY A 108 10.32 12.66 -13.51
C GLY A 108 10.96 11.35 -13.03
N PRO A 109 11.54 10.56 -13.96
CA PRO A 109 12.15 9.28 -13.64
C PRO A 109 13.37 9.47 -12.72
N VAL A 110 13.59 8.50 -11.82
CA VAL A 110 14.77 8.48 -10.94
C VAL A 110 16.05 8.33 -11.79
N PRO A 111 17.03 9.24 -11.65
CA PRO A 111 18.33 9.12 -12.33
C PRO A 111 19.07 7.80 -12.02
N GLU A 112 19.70 7.22 -13.04
CA GLU A 112 20.40 5.93 -12.94
C GLU A 112 21.55 5.95 -11.91
N GLU A 113 22.19 7.12 -11.73
CA GLU A 113 23.23 7.34 -10.72
C GLU A 113 22.72 7.08 -9.29
N PHE A 114 21.51 7.53 -8.96
CA PHE A 114 20.91 7.29 -7.65
C PHE A 114 20.47 5.84 -7.49
N LEU A 115 20.01 5.19 -8.57
CA LEU A 115 19.69 3.76 -8.54
C LEU A 115 20.95 2.90 -8.33
N ALA A 116 22.07 3.28 -8.95
CA ALA A 116 23.35 2.60 -8.75
C ALA A 116 23.86 2.78 -7.32
N GLU A 117 23.75 3.98 -6.75
CA GLU A 117 24.08 4.25 -5.35
C GLU A 117 23.22 3.41 -4.39
N ALA A 118 21.90 3.38 -4.61
CA ALA A 118 20.98 2.60 -3.78
C ALA A 118 21.28 1.09 -3.81
N ARG A 119 21.55 0.52 -4.99
CA ARG A 119 21.95 -0.90 -5.13
C ARG A 119 23.27 -1.20 -4.44
N ALA A 120 24.24 -0.29 -4.51
CA ALA A 120 25.51 -0.46 -3.81
C ALA A 120 25.34 -0.38 -2.28
N ALA A 121 24.38 0.41 -1.79
CA ALA A 121 24.08 0.55 -0.37
C ALA A 121 23.34 -0.66 0.23
N TRP A 122 22.66 -1.46 -0.59
CA TRP A 122 21.91 -2.65 -0.16
C TRP A 122 22.26 -3.90 -0.99
N PRO A 123 23.46 -4.47 -0.80
CA PRO A 123 23.96 -5.55 -1.65
C PRO A 123 23.20 -6.90 -1.52
N ASP A 124 22.38 -7.07 -0.48
CA ASP A 124 21.73 -8.35 -0.13
C ASP A 124 20.29 -8.51 -0.66
N VAL A 125 19.79 -7.60 -1.51
CA VAL A 125 18.51 -7.77 -2.22
C VAL A 125 18.77 -8.37 -3.61
N GLU A 126 18.94 -9.69 -3.66
CA GLU A 126 18.76 -10.51 -4.89
C GLU A 126 17.34 -11.10 -4.96
#